data_AF-A0A0M2VHJ7-F1
#
_entry.id   AF-A0A0M2VHJ7-F1
#
_cell.length_a   1.000
_cell.length_b   1.000
_cell.length_c   1.000
_cell.angle_alpha   90.00
_cell.angle_beta   90.00
_cell.angle_gamma   90.00
#
_symmetry.space_group_name_H-M   'P 1'
#
loop_
_entity.id
_entity.type
_entity.pdbx_description
1 polymer ?
#
loop_
_entity_poly.entity_id
_entity_poly.type
_entity_poly.pdbx_seq_one_letter_code
_entity_poly.pdbx_strand_id
1 'polypeptide(L)'
;MNKRLKLILYLGLTGLFAANALAHKFSTAYMDVKSLQGQPVMVWKVALHDLAQARLIASKDNHQVTWQQVLDSAPTLNAYLTEQITFSSDGKSCQITPAAAADWQLQRLQRDLYLLLPLSVSCNSSNNWQLTYQALFASEPSHKLLLSWQVPTASANAVLSAESIVFPIQ
;
A
#
# COMPACT_ATOMS: atom_id res chain seq x y z
N MET A 1 -14.73 -43.66 37.83
CA MET A 1 -14.92 -42.41 37.05
C MET A 1 -15.19 -42.76 35.59
N ASN A 2 -16.40 -42.47 35.09
CA ASN A 2 -16.89 -42.90 33.77
C ASN A 2 -16.02 -42.35 32.64
N LYS A 3 -15.68 -43.18 31.63
CA LYS A 3 -14.89 -42.75 30.45
C LYS A 3 -15.48 -41.52 29.75
N ARG A 4 -16.81 -41.39 29.75
CA ARG A 4 -17.53 -40.21 29.24
C ARG A 4 -17.27 -38.94 30.04
N LEU A 5 -17.16 -39.05 31.37
CA LEU A 5 -16.84 -37.91 32.25
C LEU A 5 -15.39 -37.43 32.04
N LYS A 6 -14.46 -38.37 31.84
CA LYS A 6 -13.07 -38.03 31.49
C LYS A 6 -13.00 -37.31 30.14
N LEU A 7 -13.73 -37.79 29.13
CA LEU A 7 -13.76 -37.16 27.81
C LEU A 7 -14.32 -35.73 27.87
N ILE A 8 -15.41 -35.51 28.61
CA ILE A 8 -16.00 -34.17 28.80
C ILE A 8 -15.02 -33.24 29.53
N LEU A 9 -14.32 -33.75 30.55
CA LEU A 9 -13.30 -32.97 31.28
C LEU A 9 -12.13 -32.58 30.36
N TYR A 10 -11.63 -33.50 29.54
CA TYR A 10 -10.56 -33.20 28.58
C TYR A 10 -11.00 -32.19 27.52
N LEU A 11 -12.22 -32.30 26.99
CA LEU A 11 -12.75 -31.36 26.00
C LEU A 11 -12.97 -29.96 26.59
N GLY A 12 -13.46 -29.89 27.83
CA GLY A 12 -13.64 -28.64 28.56
C GLY A 12 -12.31 -27.95 28.88
N LEU A 13 -11.27 -28.73 29.23
CA LEU A 13 -9.94 -28.19 29.50
C LEU A 13 -9.27 -27.62 28.24
N THR A 14 -9.47 -28.25 27.06
CA THR A 14 -8.93 -27.72 25.79
C THR A 14 -9.59 -26.41 25.34
N GLY A 15 -10.87 -26.20 25.66
CA GLY A 15 -11.59 -24.98 25.28
C GLY A 15 -11.15 -23.73 26.05
N LEU A 16 -10.64 -23.88 27.28
CA LEU A 16 -10.18 -22.79 28.13
C LEU A 16 -8.82 -22.20 27.71
N PHE A 17 -8.06 -22.90 26.86
CA PHE A 17 -6.76 -22.44 26.34
C PHE A 17 -6.81 -21.90 24.91
N ALA A 18 -8.01 -21.62 24.36
CA ALA A 18 -8.13 -20.90 23.10
C ALA A 18 -7.69 -19.44 23.31
N ALA A 19 -6.38 -19.18 23.22
CA ALA A 19 -5.85 -17.82 23.17
C ALA A 19 -6.54 -17.07 22.03
N ASN A 20 -7.00 -15.85 22.32
CA ASN A 20 -7.47 -14.94 21.28
C ASN A 20 -6.30 -14.70 20.33
N ALA A 21 -6.31 -15.37 19.17
CA ALA A 21 -5.39 -15.09 18.11
C ALA A 21 -5.76 -13.71 17.55
N LEU A 22 -5.17 -12.67 18.12
CA LEU A 22 -5.14 -11.34 17.53
C LEU A 22 -4.28 -11.46 16.28
N ALA A 23 -4.93 -11.77 15.15
CA ALA A 23 -4.31 -11.61 13.85
C ALA A 23 -4.11 -10.10 13.64
N HIS A 24 -2.97 -9.59 14.13
CA HIS A 24 -2.52 -8.24 13.82
C HIS A 24 -2.46 -8.11 12.30
N LYS A 25 -3.31 -7.24 11.76
CA LYS A 25 -3.36 -7.00 10.33
C LYS A 25 -2.16 -6.15 9.95
N PHE A 26 -1.35 -6.64 9.03
CA PHE A 26 -0.21 -5.89 8.50
C PHE A 26 -0.69 -4.80 7.56
N SER A 27 -0.16 -3.59 7.74
CA SER A 27 -0.34 -2.46 6.82
C SER A 27 0.21 -2.85 5.44
N THR A 28 -0.63 -2.80 4.41
CA THR A 28 -0.25 -3.25 3.06
C THR A 28 -0.82 -2.29 2.02
N ALA A 29 0.06 -1.71 1.20
CA ALA A 29 -0.33 -0.98 -0.01
C ALA A 29 -0.17 -1.86 -1.26
N TYR A 30 -0.81 -1.45 -2.34
CA TYR A 30 -0.65 -2.06 -3.66
C TYR A 30 -0.21 -1.00 -4.66
N MET A 31 0.64 -1.38 -5.61
CA MET A 31 0.99 -0.52 -6.74
C MET A 31 0.82 -1.31 -8.03
N ASP A 32 0.01 -0.80 -8.94
CA ASP A 32 -0.01 -1.27 -10.32
C ASP A 32 0.84 -0.33 -11.17
N VAL A 33 1.83 -0.85 -11.88
CA VAL A 33 2.65 -0.10 -12.85
C VAL A 33 2.41 -0.67 -14.23
N LYS A 34 2.02 0.19 -15.17
CA LYS A 34 1.77 -0.14 -16.57
C LYS A 34 2.51 0.82 -17.50
N SER A 35 2.59 0.49 -18.78
CA SER A 35 3.01 1.43 -19.83
C SER A 35 1.81 1.89 -20.63
N LEU A 36 1.69 3.21 -20.81
CA LEU A 36 0.74 3.84 -21.70
C LEU A 36 1.52 4.77 -22.64
N GLN A 37 1.40 4.55 -23.95
CA GLN A 37 2.10 5.35 -24.97
C GLN A 37 3.62 5.44 -24.73
N GLY A 38 4.24 4.36 -24.23
CA GLY A 38 5.68 4.31 -23.96
C GLY A 38 6.12 5.02 -22.68
N GLN A 39 5.20 5.51 -21.86
CA GLN A 39 5.47 6.14 -20.56
C GLN A 39 4.87 5.31 -19.42
N PRO A 40 5.49 5.29 -18.22
CA PRO A 40 4.91 4.60 -17.08
C PRO A 40 3.67 5.33 -16.55
N VAL A 41 2.64 4.56 -16.21
CA VAL A 41 1.48 5.01 -15.44
C VAL A 41 1.31 4.10 -14.25
N MET A 42 0.97 4.67 -13.10
CA MET A 42 0.90 3.94 -11.84
C MET A 42 -0.42 4.21 -11.11
N VAL A 43 -0.88 3.25 -10.33
CA VAL A 43 -1.99 3.44 -9.39
C VAL A 43 -1.54 2.93 -8.03
N TRP A 44 -1.35 3.85 -7.08
CA TRP A 44 -1.09 3.50 -5.70
C TRP A 44 -2.41 3.31 -4.96
N LYS A 45 -2.58 2.15 -4.34
CA LYS A 45 -3.75 1.81 -3.53
C LYS A 45 -3.29 1.68 -2.10
N VAL A 46 -3.81 2.54 -1.23
CA VAL A 46 -3.41 2.60 0.17
C VAL A 46 -4.63 2.69 1.07
N ALA A 47 -4.64 1.97 2.19
CA ALA A 47 -5.78 1.98 3.08
C ALA A 47 -5.94 3.35 3.77
N LEU A 48 -7.18 3.82 3.91
CA LEU A 48 -7.44 5.14 4.53
C LEU A 48 -6.95 5.22 5.98
N HIS A 49 -7.03 4.11 6.72
CA HIS A 49 -6.57 4.07 8.11
C HIS A 49 -5.04 4.17 8.21
N ASP A 50 -4.28 3.61 7.25
CA ASP A 50 -2.82 3.76 7.20
C ASP A 50 -2.45 5.23 6.97
N LEU A 51 -3.13 5.90 6.03
CA LEU A 51 -2.95 7.34 5.78
C LEU A 51 -3.30 8.19 7.01
N ALA A 52 -4.38 7.87 7.71
CA ALA A 52 -4.78 8.57 8.93
C ALA A 52 -3.79 8.31 10.08
N GLN A 53 -3.33 7.07 10.26
CA GLN A 53 -2.30 6.71 11.25
C GLN A 53 -0.98 7.45 10.98
N ALA A 54 -0.60 7.60 9.71
CA ALA A 54 0.53 8.40 9.27
C ALA A 54 0.29 9.92 9.32
N ARG A 55 -0.89 10.37 9.78
CA ARG A 55 -1.32 11.78 9.86
C ARG A 55 -1.30 12.52 8.52
N LEU A 56 -1.48 11.79 7.42
CA LEU A 56 -1.59 12.34 6.07
C LEU A 56 -3.02 12.77 5.73
N ILE A 57 -3.99 12.28 6.49
CA ILE A 57 -5.38 12.73 6.46
C ILE A 57 -5.70 13.36 7.80
N ALA A 58 -6.26 14.57 7.78
CA ALA A 58 -6.68 15.27 8.99
C ALA A 58 -7.95 14.62 9.60
N SER A 59 -7.77 13.52 10.33
CA SER A 59 -8.82 12.86 11.09
C SER A 59 -8.57 12.91 12.59
N LYS A 60 -9.64 13.11 13.36
CA LYS A 60 -9.63 12.98 14.83
C LYS A 60 -9.69 11.52 15.28
N ASP A 61 -10.29 10.66 14.46
CA ASP A 61 -10.36 9.21 14.66
C ASP A 61 -9.88 8.52 13.38
N ASN A 62 -8.79 7.78 13.47
CA ASN A 62 -8.15 7.14 12.33
C ASN A 62 -9.00 6.02 11.71
N HIS A 63 -10.05 5.56 12.42
CA HIS A 63 -11.00 4.57 11.91
C HIS A 63 -12.25 5.20 11.28
N GLN A 64 -12.42 6.52 11.38
CA GLN A 64 -13.55 7.26 10.82
C GLN A 64 -13.03 8.40 9.95
N VAL A 65 -12.74 8.09 8.69
CA VAL A 65 -12.30 9.06 7.67
C VAL A 65 -13.46 9.33 6.71
N THR A 66 -13.86 10.60 6.60
CA THR A 66 -14.86 11.04 5.61
C THR A 66 -14.21 11.38 4.26
N TRP A 67 -15.00 11.33 3.19
CA TRP A 67 -14.50 11.68 1.85
C TRP A 67 -14.04 13.14 1.75
N GLN A 68 -14.72 14.08 2.42
CA GLN A 68 -14.30 15.47 2.43
C GLN A 68 -12.90 15.63 3.05
N GLN A 69 -12.62 14.93 4.15
CA GLN A 69 -11.27 14.96 4.76
C GLN A 69 -10.20 14.40 3.82
N VAL A 70 -10.52 13.39 3.02
CA VAL A 70 -9.60 12.88 1.99
C VAL A 70 -9.30 13.95 0.95
N LEU A 71 -10.33 14.60 0.41
CA LEU A 71 -10.19 15.66 -0.59
C LEU A 71 -9.43 16.87 -0.04
N ASP A 72 -9.73 17.30 1.19
CA ASP A 72 -9.05 18.42 1.86
C ASP A 72 -7.55 18.12 2.09
N SER A 73 -7.18 16.83 2.16
CA SER A 73 -5.80 16.38 2.34
C SER A 73 -5.03 16.26 1.02
N ALA A 74 -5.62 16.65 -0.12
CA ALA A 74 -5.00 16.48 -1.43
C ALA A 74 -3.63 17.15 -1.59
N PRO A 75 -3.40 18.39 -1.14
CA PRO A 75 -2.07 19.00 -1.22
C PRO A 75 -1.01 18.20 -0.47
N THR A 76 -1.34 17.74 0.74
CA THR A 76 -0.44 16.94 1.60
C THR A 76 -0.13 15.59 0.97
N LEU A 77 -1.15 14.88 0.48
CA LEU A 77 -0.99 13.56 -0.14
C LEU A 77 -0.19 13.65 -1.45
N ASN A 78 -0.41 14.68 -2.27
CA ASN A 78 0.34 14.88 -3.51
C ASN A 78 1.82 15.17 -3.24
N ALA A 79 2.14 16.03 -2.26
CA ALA A 79 3.52 16.28 -1.87
C ALA A 79 4.19 15.00 -1.35
N TYR A 80 3.51 14.29 -0.46
CA TYR A 80 3.97 13.03 0.11
C TYR A 80 4.26 11.97 -0.97
N LEU A 81 3.38 11.84 -1.96
CA LEU A 81 3.56 10.92 -3.09
C LEU A 81 4.86 11.19 -3.84
N THR A 82 5.14 12.45 -4.19
CA THR A 82 6.33 12.83 -4.96
C THR A 82 7.62 12.79 -4.15
N GLU A 83 7.54 12.88 -2.82
CA GLU A 83 8.68 12.75 -1.91
C GLU A 83 9.04 11.27 -1.65
N GLN A 84 8.03 10.41 -1.49
CA GLN A 84 8.21 9.04 -1.03
C GLN A 84 8.25 8.00 -2.15
N ILE A 85 7.81 8.38 -3.35
CA ILE A 85 7.80 7.51 -4.53
C ILE A 85 8.59 8.21 -5.61
N THR A 86 9.64 7.55 -6.09
CA THR A 86 10.44 8.05 -7.21
C THR A 86 10.53 7.00 -8.30
N PHE A 87 10.70 7.48 -9.52
CA PHE A 87 10.85 6.64 -10.69
C PHE A 87 12.08 7.11 -11.45
N SER A 88 12.85 6.19 -11.99
CA SER A 88 14.01 6.50 -12.82
C SER A 88 14.06 5.64 -14.07
N SER A 89 14.79 6.12 -15.07
CA SER A 89 15.08 5.42 -16.32
C SER A 89 16.53 5.67 -16.69
N ASP A 90 17.29 4.61 -16.94
CA ASP A 90 18.74 4.67 -17.22
C ASP A 90 19.50 5.48 -16.14
N GLY A 91 19.11 5.33 -14.87
CA GLY A 91 19.70 6.03 -13.73
C GLY A 91 19.34 7.51 -13.60
N LYS A 92 18.50 8.06 -14.47
CA LYS A 92 18.01 9.45 -14.42
C LYS A 92 16.61 9.50 -13.84
N SER A 93 16.35 10.45 -12.95
CA SER A 93 15.03 10.66 -12.35
C SER A 93 14.00 11.04 -13.42
N CYS A 94 12.82 10.44 -13.33
CA CYS A 94 11.65 10.77 -14.12
C CYS A 94 10.73 11.71 -13.33
N GLN A 95 9.98 12.57 -14.04
CA GLN A 95 8.99 13.41 -13.41
C GLN A 95 7.73 12.59 -13.07
N ILE A 96 7.29 12.63 -11.81
CA ILE A 96 6.03 12.04 -11.37
C ILE A 96 4.99 13.15 -11.21
N THR A 97 3.80 12.93 -11.76
CA THR A 97 2.67 13.84 -11.67
C THR A 97 1.47 13.10 -11.09
N PRO A 98 1.09 13.36 -9.82
CA PRO A 98 -0.16 12.86 -9.26
C PRO A 98 -1.38 13.39 -10.01
N ALA A 99 -2.40 12.55 -10.17
CA ALA A 99 -3.67 12.99 -10.71
C ALA A 99 -4.40 13.96 -9.76
N ALA A 100 -5.33 14.74 -10.29
CA ALA A 100 -6.13 15.64 -9.49
C ALA A 100 -7.03 14.85 -8.52
N ALA A 101 -7.39 15.45 -7.39
CA ALA A 101 -8.24 14.78 -6.40
C ALA A 101 -9.61 14.36 -6.95
N ALA A 102 -10.07 14.99 -8.03
CA ALA A 102 -11.29 14.62 -8.74
C ALA A 102 -11.20 13.24 -9.43
N ASP A 103 -9.99 12.76 -9.73
CA ASP A 103 -9.74 11.47 -10.37
C ASP A 103 -9.53 10.34 -9.34
N TRP A 104 -9.51 10.68 -8.05
CA TRP A 104 -9.31 9.70 -6.99
C TRP A 104 -10.54 8.84 -6.79
N GLN A 105 -10.32 7.59 -6.41
CA GLN A 105 -11.39 6.63 -6.21
C GLN A 105 -11.22 5.91 -4.88
N LEU A 106 -12.33 5.41 -4.36
CA LEU A 106 -12.34 4.50 -3.21
C LEU A 106 -12.65 3.10 -3.68
N GLN A 107 -11.87 2.13 -3.21
CA GLN A 107 -12.11 0.72 -3.48
C GLN A 107 -12.13 -0.05 -2.17
N ARG A 108 -13.15 -0.89 -1.98
CA ARG A 108 -13.14 -1.84 -0.87
C ARG A 108 -12.29 -3.05 -1.26
N LEU A 109 -11.23 -3.31 -0.50
CA LEU A 109 -10.42 -4.52 -0.61
C LEU A 109 -10.54 -5.28 0.70
N GLN A 110 -11.11 -6.47 0.64
CA GLN A 110 -11.42 -7.29 1.81
C GLN A 110 -12.29 -6.50 2.81
N ARG A 111 -11.74 -6.09 3.95
CA ARG A 111 -12.44 -5.35 5.01
C ARG A 111 -12.14 -3.85 5.04
N ASP A 112 -11.15 -3.35 4.31
CA ASP A 112 -10.80 -1.92 4.36
C ASP A 112 -11.20 -1.17 3.10
N LEU A 113 -11.22 0.15 3.25
CA LEU A 113 -11.40 1.09 2.17
C LEU A 113 -10.03 1.65 1.78
N TYR A 114 -9.68 1.49 0.50
CA TYR A 114 -8.44 1.94 -0.09
C TYR A 114 -8.71 3.19 -0.93
N LEU A 115 -7.82 4.17 -0.80
CA LEU A 115 -7.72 5.30 -1.72
C LEU A 115 -6.86 4.89 -2.91
N LEU A 116 -7.39 5.09 -4.11
CA LEU A 116 -6.71 4.88 -5.38
C LEU A 116 -6.18 6.22 -5.85
N LEU A 117 -4.86 6.31 -6.00
CA LEU A 117 -4.11 7.51 -6.37
C LEU A 117 -3.38 7.24 -7.69
N PRO A 118 -3.96 7.65 -8.83
CA PRO A 118 -3.28 7.56 -10.12
C PRO A 118 -2.10 8.52 -10.21
N LEU A 119 -1.02 8.05 -10.82
CA LEU A 119 0.22 8.79 -11.04
C LEU A 119 0.66 8.59 -12.49
N SER A 120 1.03 9.68 -13.16
CA SER A 120 1.68 9.63 -14.47
C SER A 120 3.18 9.86 -14.30
N VAL A 121 3.99 9.17 -15.09
CA VAL A 121 5.46 9.33 -15.07
C VAL A 121 5.93 9.77 -16.45
N SER A 122 6.82 10.76 -16.49
CA SER A 122 7.48 11.20 -17.71
C SER A 122 8.97 10.92 -17.62
N CYS A 123 9.44 9.98 -18.44
CA CYS A 123 10.83 9.59 -18.59
C CYS A 123 11.37 9.97 -19.97
N ASN A 124 12.65 10.33 -20.02
CA ASN A 124 13.37 10.59 -21.28
C ASN A 124 13.66 9.31 -22.09
N SER A 125 13.56 8.15 -21.45
CA SER A 125 13.82 6.83 -22.03
C SER A 125 12.76 5.83 -21.53
N SER A 126 12.48 4.82 -22.36
CA SER A 126 11.60 3.69 -22.03
C SER A 126 12.37 2.46 -21.52
N ASN A 127 13.68 2.60 -21.32
CA ASN A 127 14.57 1.52 -20.90
C ASN A 127 14.91 1.60 -19.41
N ASN A 128 15.23 0.45 -18.83
CA ASN A 128 15.77 0.31 -17.47
C ASN A 128 14.99 1.11 -16.42
N TRP A 129 13.66 1.01 -16.51
CA TRP A 129 12.76 1.63 -15.56
C TRP A 129 12.92 1.02 -14.17
N GLN A 130 12.96 1.89 -13.17
CA GLN A 130 13.10 1.50 -11.77
C GLN A 130 12.24 2.39 -10.88
N LEU A 131 11.48 1.74 -9.99
CA LEU A 131 10.68 2.34 -8.94
C LEU A 131 11.47 2.30 -7.62
N THR A 132 11.48 3.42 -6.89
CA THR A 132 11.85 3.45 -5.48
C THR A 132 10.63 3.85 -4.66
N TYR A 133 10.32 3.07 -3.62
CA TYR A 133 9.16 3.27 -2.75
C TYR A 133 9.60 3.31 -1.29
N GLN A 134 9.29 4.41 -0.61
CA GLN A 134 9.60 4.61 0.81
C GLN A 134 8.35 4.93 1.65
N ALA A 135 7.19 5.06 1.00
CA ALA A 135 5.99 5.53 1.65
C ALA A 135 5.58 4.60 2.81
N LEU A 136 5.22 5.24 3.92
CA LEU A 136 4.70 4.69 5.17
C LEU A 136 5.71 3.92 6.03
N PHE A 137 6.93 3.65 5.55
CA PHE A 137 7.93 2.93 6.36
C PHE A 137 8.39 3.70 7.61
N ALA A 138 8.37 5.04 7.59
CA ALA A 138 8.69 5.84 8.76
C ALA A 138 7.64 5.74 9.88
N SER A 139 6.35 5.66 9.51
CA SER A 139 5.23 5.54 10.45
C SER A 139 4.91 4.10 10.83
N GLU A 140 5.15 3.17 9.91
CA GLU A 140 4.85 1.75 10.04
C GLU A 140 5.98 0.94 9.38
N PRO A 141 7.05 0.61 10.12
CA PRO A 141 8.21 -0.10 9.57
C PRO A 141 7.86 -1.49 9.00
N SER A 142 6.78 -2.11 9.49
CA SER A 142 6.33 -3.41 8.98
C SER A 142 5.49 -3.30 7.70
N HIS A 143 5.17 -2.08 7.24
CA HIS A 143 4.40 -1.84 6.03
C HIS A 143 5.04 -2.55 4.84
N LYS A 144 4.20 -3.05 3.94
CA LYS A 144 4.63 -3.69 2.69
C LYS A 144 3.90 -3.09 1.50
N LEU A 145 4.62 -2.93 0.40
CA LEU A 145 4.03 -2.66 -0.91
C LEU A 145 4.00 -3.95 -1.73
N LEU A 146 2.81 -4.34 -2.17
CA LEU A 146 2.63 -5.39 -3.17
C LEU A 146 2.60 -4.77 -4.56
N LEU A 147 3.69 -4.93 -5.30
CA LEU A 147 3.87 -4.35 -6.63
C LEU A 147 3.45 -5.35 -7.71
N SER A 148 2.63 -4.87 -8.64
CA SER A 148 2.27 -5.51 -9.90
C SER A 148 2.89 -4.67 -11.03
N TRP A 149 3.89 -5.24 -11.71
CA TRP A 149 4.67 -4.58 -12.74
C TRP A 149 4.33 -5.17 -14.10
N GLN A 150 3.75 -4.38 -14.99
CA GLN A 150 3.25 -4.82 -16.29
C GLN A 150 3.67 -3.83 -17.39
N VAL A 151 4.94 -3.89 -17.79
CA VAL A 151 5.52 -3.01 -18.82
C VAL A 151 5.95 -3.84 -20.03
N PRO A 152 6.15 -3.25 -21.22
CA PRO A 152 6.41 -4.02 -22.45
C PRO A 152 7.62 -4.96 -22.37
N THR A 153 8.63 -4.59 -21.59
CA THR A 153 9.88 -5.35 -21.44
C THR A 153 9.83 -6.39 -20.34
N ALA A 154 8.90 -6.30 -19.38
CA ALA A 154 8.84 -7.19 -18.22
C ALA A 154 7.47 -7.23 -17.56
N SER A 155 7.08 -8.42 -17.12
CA SER A 155 5.92 -8.63 -16.24
C SER A 155 6.37 -9.35 -14.98
N ALA A 156 6.09 -8.79 -13.80
CA ALA A 156 6.54 -9.32 -12.53
C ALA A 156 5.63 -8.87 -11.38
N ASN A 157 5.66 -9.62 -10.27
CA ASN A 157 5.15 -9.16 -8.99
C ASN A 157 6.31 -9.10 -7.99
N ALA A 158 6.31 -8.11 -7.11
CA ALA A 158 7.34 -7.95 -6.10
C ALA A 158 6.77 -7.43 -4.79
N VAL A 159 7.53 -7.58 -3.71
CA VAL A 159 7.23 -6.99 -2.41
C VAL A 159 8.32 -6.00 -2.07
N LEU A 160 7.95 -4.73 -1.86
CA LEU A 160 8.87 -3.71 -1.35
C LEU A 160 8.60 -3.50 0.14
N SER A 161 9.67 -3.20 0.86
CA SER A 161 9.68 -3.03 2.32
C SER A 161 10.80 -2.08 2.74
N ALA A 162 10.85 -1.70 4.02
CA ALA A 162 11.90 -0.83 4.55
C ALA A 162 13.33 -1.35 4.24
N GLU A 163 13.50 -2.66 4.12
CA GLU A 163 14.79 -3.30 3.81
C GLU A 163 15.07 -3.45 2.30
N SER A 164 14.05 -3.27 1.45
CA SER A 164 14.12 -3.45 -0.01
C SER A 164 13.16 -2.47 -0.69
N ILE A 165 13.65 -1.26 -0.92
CA ILE A 165 12.85 -0.12 -1.39
C ILE A 165 12.85 0.06 -2.91
N VAL A 166 13.60 -0.75 -3.67
CA VAL A 166 13.86 -0.57 -5.10
C VAL A 166 13.37 -1.77 -5.91
N PHE A 167 12.77 -1.52 -7.07
CA PHE A 167 12.41 -2.55 -8.05
C PHE A 167 12.50 -2.05 -9.51
N PRO A 168 13.04 -2.83 -10.47
CA PRO A 168 13.80 -4.07 -10.26
C PRO A 168 15.10 -3.83 -9.48
N ILE A 169 15.53 -4.86 -8.74
CA ILE A 169 16.85 -4.87 -8.09
C ILE A 169 17.91 -5.00 -9.19
N GLN A 170 18.92 -4.13 -9.18
CA GLN A 170 20.06 -4.18 -10.11
C GLN A 170 21.08 -5.23 -9.67
#